data_AF-A0A9D2VJL2-F1
#
_entry.id   AF-A0A9D2VJL2-F1
#
_cell.length_a   1.000
_cell.length_b   1.000
_cell.length_c   1.000
_cell.angle_alpha   90.00
_cell.angle_beta   90.00
_cell.angle_gamma   90.00
#
_symmetry.space_group_name_H-M   'P 1'
#
loop_
_entity.id
_entity.type
_entity.pdbx_description
1 polymer ?
#
loop_
_entity_poly.entity_id
_entity_poly.type
_entity_poly.pdbx_seq_one_letter_code
_entity_poly.pdbx_strand_id
1 'polypeptide(L)'
;GCANAIGSAISKVSGAYEALVDYDVTPRDEALAAARAAAVEAAVAAGAVRETVEVVDAEDVPLQYYPGRTNRVKVKAAGDLSS
;
A
#
# COMPACT_ATOMS: atom_id res chain seq x y z
N GLY A 1 -2.93 -2.71 -35.53
CA GLY A 1 -2.44 -1.63 -34.66
C GLY A 1 -3.47 -1.37 -33.61
N CYS A 2 -3.14 -1.58 -32.34
CA CYS A 2 -3.96 -1.19 -31.21
C CYS A 2 -3.04 -0.48 -30.23
N ALA A 3 -3.17 0.84 -30.18
CA ALA A 3 -2.53 1.67 -29.19
C ALA A 3 -3.23 1.45 -27.84
N ASN A 4 -2.47 1.04 -26.83
CA ASN A 4 -2.75 1.37 -25.45
C ASN A 4 -1.44 1.94 -24.89
N ALA A 5 -1.54 3.16 -24.35
CA ALA A 5 -0.48 4.08 -23.94
C ALA A 5 0.83 3.40 -23.52
N ILE A 6 1.98 3.83 -24.03
CA ILE A 6 2.71 4.98 -23.45
C ILE A 6 2.59 4.95 -21.91
N GLY A 7 2.98 3.83 -21.31
CA GLY A 7 3.53 3.85 -19.97
C GLY A 7 4.85 4.57 -20.09
N SER A 8 4.81 5.91 -20.08
CA SER A 8 6.00 6.72 -19.86
C SER A 8 6.70 6.06 -18.67
N ALA A 9 7.92 5.59 -18.90
CA ALA A 9 8.79 5.06 -17.87
C ALA A 9 9.24 6.22 -16.95
N ILE A 10 8.27 6.97 -16.41
CA ILE A 10 8.46 7.66 -15.15
C ILE A 10 8.62 6.52 -14.17
N SER A 11 9.85 6.23 -13.78
CA SER A 11 10.18 5.22 -12.78
C SER A 11 9.39 5.56 -11.50
N LYS A 12 8.16 5.07 -11.40
CA LYS A 12 7.38 5.21 -10.18
C LYS A 12 8.00 4.28 -9.16
N VAL A 13 8.52 4.86 -8.10
CA VAL A 13 9.02 4.09 -6.96
C VAL A 13 7.81 3.65 -6.15
N SER A 14 7.73 2.37 -5.84
CA SER A 14 6.62 1.80 -5.09
C SER A 14 7.09 1.25 -3.75
N GLY A 15 6.26 1.47 -2.73
CA GLY A 15 6.37 0.86 -1.41
C GLY A 15 5.12 0.03 -1.14
N ALA A 16 5.28 -1.06 -0.39
CA ALA A 16 4.16 -1.90 0.00
C ALA A 16 4.28 -2.30 1.47
N TYR A 17 3.12 -2.37 2.12
CA TYR A 17 2.97 -2.92 3.46
C TYR A 17 1.96 -4.07 3.39
N GLU A 18 2.29 -5.20 4.02
CA GLU A 18 1.40 -6.34 4.14
C GLU A 18 1.51 -6.90 5.56
N ALA A 19 0.36 -7.04 6.24
CA ALA A 19 0.31 -7.61 7.58
C ALA A 19 -1.00 -8.35 7.83
N LEU A 20 -0.94 -9.30 8.76
CA LEU A 20 -2.12 -9.91 9.35
C LEU A 20 -2.51 -9.07 10.57
N VAL A 21 -3.76 -8.62 10.60
CA VAL A 21 -4.28 -7.77 11.66
C VAL A 21 -5.52 -8.42 12.25
N ASP A 22 -5.53 -8.60 13.56
CA ASP A 22 -6.73 -8.97 14.30
C ASP A 22 -7.51 -7.70 14.68
N TYR A 23 -8.69 -7.53 14.09
CA TYR A 23 -9.53 -6.37 14.36
C TYR A 23 -10.21 -6.38 15.73
N ASP A 24 -10.17 -7.50 16.45
CA ASP A 24 -10.60 -7.54 17.85
C ASP A 24 -9.53 -6.93 18.79
N VAL A 25 -8.27 -6.80 18.33
CA VAL A 25 -7.16 -6.18 19.07
C VAL A 25 -6.87 -4.76 18.56
N THR A 26 -6.73 -4.59 17.25
CA THR A 26 -6.43 -3.30 16.61
C THR A 26 -7.61 -2.89 15.74
N PRO A 27 -8.32 -1.79 16.04
CA PRO A 27 -9.45 -1.34 15.24
C PRO A 27 -9.10 -1.20 13.76
N ARG A 28 -10.02 -1.60 12.88
CA ARG A 28 -9.82 -1.58 11.43
C ARG A 28 -9.33 -0.25 10.89
N ASP A 29 -9.93 0.86 11.32
CA ASP A 29 -9.55 2.19 10.83
C ASP A 29 -8.11 2.56 11.25
N GLU A 30 -7.70 2.19 12.46
CA GLU A 30 -6.32 2.37 12.94
C GLU A 30 -5.34 1.51 12.14
N ALA A 31 -5.69 0.25 11.90
CA ALA A 31 -4.88 -0.68 11.12
C ALA A 31 -4.69 -0.20 9.67
N LEU A 32 -5.74 0.28 9.03
CA LEU A 32 -5.69 0.82 7.67
C LEU A 32 -4.91 2.13 7.62
N ALA A 33 -5.07 3.02 8.61
CA ALA A 33 -4.29 4.25 8.69
C ALA A 33 -2.79 3.94 8.86
N ALA A 34 -2.43 3.02 9.75
CA ALA A 34 -1.06 2.58 9.97
C ALA A 34 -0.47 1.92 8.71
N ALA A 35 -1.22 1.03 8.04
CA ALA A 35 -0.78 0.38 6.81
C ALA A 35 -0.53 1.38 5.67
N ARG A 36 -1.39 2.41 5.54
CA ARG A 36 -1.20 3.49 4.56
C ARG A 36 0.06 4.29 4.85
N ALA A 37 0.25 4.72 6.09
CA ALA A 37 1.46 5.45 6.48
C ALA A 37 2.72 4.61 6.23
N ALA A 38 2.70 3.32 6.59
CA ALA A 38 3.82 2.41 6.36
C ALA A 38 4.13 2.21 4.87
N ALA A 39 3.11 2.07 4.02
CA ALA A 39 3.31 1.94 2.57
C ALA A 39 3.89 3.23 1.96
N VAL A 40 3.45 4.40 2.42
CA VAL A 40 4.00 5.70 2.00
C VAL A 40 5.46 5.81 2.40
N GLU A 41 5.79 5.54 3.66
CA GLU A 41 7.17 5.58 4.14
C GLU A 41 8.05 4.56 3.43
N ALA A 42 7.54 3.38 3.10
CA ALA A 42 8.26 2.41 2.28
C ALA A 42 8.54 2.93 0.87
N ALA A 43 7.61 3.67 0.25
CA ALA A 43 7.82 4.27 -1.06
C ALA A 43 8.88 5.39 -0.98
N VAL A 44 8.80 6.24 0.04
CA VAL A 44 9.79 7.31 0.28
C VAL A 44 11.18 6.72 0.54
N ALA A 45 11.29 5.69 1.38
CA ALA A 45 12.54 5.00 1.67
C ALA A 45 13.15 4.34 0.43
N ALA A 46 12.32 3.93 -0.53
CA ALA A 46 12.76 3.41 -1.81
C ALA A 46 13.16 4.51 -2.82
N GLY A 47 13.01 5.79 -2.46
CA GLY A 47 13.40 6.95 -3.28
C GLY A 47 12.24 7.74 -3.89
N ALA A 48 11.00 7.50 -3.47
CA ALA A 48 9.88 8.32 -3.92
C ALA A 48 9.90 9.71 -3.28
N VAL A 49 9.52 10.75 -4.05
CA VAL A 49 9.27 12.09 -3.52
C VAL A 49 7.99 12.04 -2.68
N ARG A 50 8.09 12.25 -1.36
CA ARG A 50 6.97 12.12 -0.41
C ARG A 50 5.69 12.85 -0.84
N GLU A 51 5.85 14.04 -1.44
CA GLU A 51 4.73 14.89 -1.89
C GLU A 51 3.95 14.30 -3.07
N THR A 52 4.56 13.39 -3.83
CA THR A 52 3.94 12.73 -4.99
C THR A 52 3.49 11.31 -4.67
N VAL A 53 3.75 10.82 -3.45
CA VAL A 53 3.36 9.46 -3.05
C VAL A 53 1.85 9.41 -2.81
N GLU A 54 1.18 8.54 -3.55
CA GLU A 54 -0.24 8.23 -3.40
C GLU A 54 -0.44 6.74 -3.14
N VAL A 55 -1.50 6.40 -2.40
CA VAL A 55 -1.91 5.01 -2.24
C VAL A 55 -2.62 4.57 -3.52
N VAL A 56 -1.99 3.64 -4.25
CA VAL A 56 -2.48 3.14 -5.53
C VAL A 56 -3.30 1.86 -5.39
N ASP A 57 -3.17 1.16 -4.26
CA ASP A 57 -3.86 -0.11 -4.00
C ASP A 57 -4.00 -0.33 -2.49
N ALA A 58 -5.17 -0.82 -2.07
CA ALA A 58 -5.44 -1.16 -0.68
C ALA A 58 -6.42 -2.33 -0.61
N GLU A 59 -5.95 -3.45 -0.07
CA GLU A 59 -6.72 -4.68 0.12
C GLU A 59 -6.92 -4.94 1.62
N ASP A 60 -8.13 -5.36 1.96
CA ASP A 60 -8.56 -5.72 3.31
C ASP A 60 -9.39 -7.00 3.20
N VAL A 61 -8.73 -8.15 3.31
CA VAL A 61 -9.33 -9.45 3.01
C VAL A 61 -9.44 -10.27 4.28
N PRO A 62 -10.65 -10.68 4.70
CA PRO A 62 -10.81 -11.53 5.87
C PRO A 62 -10.23 -12.92 5.63
N LEU A 63 -9.49 -13.44 6.62
CA LEU A 63 -8.94 -14.79 6.58
C LEU A 63 -9.92 -15.77 7.21
N GLN A 64 -10.70 -16.44 6.36
CA GLN A 64 -11.80 -17.35 6.76
C GLN A 64 -11.37 -18.57 7.61
N TYR A 65 -10.07 -18.81 7.80
CA TYR A 65 -9.53 -19.96 8.52
C TYR A 65 -8.80 -19.59 9.82
N TYR A 66 -8.76 -18.31 10.21
CA TYR A 66 -8.18 -17.87 11.47
C TYR A 66 -9.29 -17.60 12.50
N PRO A 67 -9.15 -18.08 13.75
CA PRO A 67 -10.07 -17.69 14.82
C PRO A 67 -9.93 -16.18 15.10
N GLY A 68 -11.07 -15.48 15.25
CA GLY A 68 -11.12 -14.03 15.45
C GLY A 68 -11.43 -13.24 14.16
N ARG A 69 -11.42 -11.90 14.25
CA ARG A 69 -11.61 -11.01 13.09
C ARG A 69 -10.27 -10.65 12.44
N THR A 70 -9.50 -11.68 12.07
CA THR A 70 -8.19 -11.51 11.43
C THR A 70 -8.34 -11.27 9.93
N ASN A 71 -7.78 -10.15 9.47
CA ASN A 71 -7.75 -9.77 8.08
C ASN A 71 -6.30 -9.63 7.61
N ARG A 72 -6.06 -9.98 6.34
CA ARG A 72 -4.84 -9.60 5.66
C ARG A 72 -5.05 -8.20 5.09
N VAL A 73 -4.28 -7.26 5.62
CA VAL A 73 -4.23 -5.88 5.14
C VAL A 73 -3.02 -5.73 4.25
N LYS A 74 -3.23 -5.26 3.03
CA LYS A 74 -2.16 -4.92 2.09
C LYS A 74 -2.38 -3.52 1.56
N VAL A 75 -1.36 -2.68 1.60
CA VAL A 75 -1.41 -1.34 1.00
C VAL A 75 -0.18 -1.14 0.14
N LYS A 76 -0.37 -0.60 -1.07
CA LYS A 76 0.71 -0.17 -1.94
C LYS A 76 0.61 1.32 -2.16
N ALA A 77 1.75 1.99 -2.06
CA ALA A 77 1.90 3.39 -2.42
C ALA A 77 2.93 3.53 -3.54
N ALA A 78 2.75 4.52 -4.39
CA ALA A 78 3.69 4.84 -5.45
C ALA A 78 3.84 6.35 -5.59
N GLY A 79 5.05 6.81 -5.87
CA GLY A 79 5.36 8.20 -6.16
C GLY A 79 6.46 8.32 -7.19
N ASP A 80 6.76 9.54 -7.59
CA ASP A 80 7.82 9.84 -8.55
C ASP A 80 9.19 9.61 -7.90
N LEU A 81 10.14 9.02 -8.63
CA LEU A 81 11.53 8.87 -8.20
C LEU A 81 12.17 10.25 -8.00
N SER A 82 12.76 10.50 -6.84
CA SER A 82 13.66 11.63 -6.64
C SER A 82 14.92 11.37 -7.47
N SER A 83 15.00 11.96 -8.66
CA SER A 83 16.20 11.91 -9.52
C SER A 83 17.35 12.72 -8.95
#